data_AF-X1ESK7-F1
#
_entry.id   AF-X1ESK7-F1
#
_cell.length_a   1.000
_cell.length_b   1.000
_cell.length_c   1.000
_cell.angle_alpha   90.00
_cell.angle_beta   90.00
_cell.angle_gamma   90.00
#
_symmetry.space_group_name_H-M   'P 1'
#
loop_
_entity.id
_entity.type
_entity.pdbx_description
1 polymer ?
#
loop_
_entity_poly.entity_id
_entity_poly.type
_entity_poly.pdbx_seq_one_letter_code
_entity_poly.pdbx_strand_id
1 'polypeptide(L)'
;KKSQFNIAVQKNRQTGSTFKVFVLAAALENGISPYIAYPPNGPIVLENPGAADWEVENYGKAEFEETKMIILEGIIRSVNVVYAQLIMDVGPGEVARTAMDMGITTTLEPYPSIALGGQGVSPLVF
;
A
#
# COMPACT_ATOMS: atom_id res chain seq x y z
N LYS A 1 30.50 -25.47 -5.05
CA LYS A 1 29.15 -25.58 -4.42
C LYS A 1 28.44 -24.24 -4.55
N LYS A 2 27.43 -24.12 -5.42
CA LYS A 2 26.58 -22.93 -5.50
C LYS A 2 25.77 -22.84 -4.21
N SER A 3 26.02 -21.81 -3.41
CA SER A 3 25.18 -21.50 -2.25
C SER A 3 23.81 -21.10 -2.79
N GLN A 4 22.78 -21.89 -2.48
CA GLN A 4 21.39 -21.49 -2.69
C GLN A 4 21.05 -20.44 -1.63
N PHE A 5 21.41 -19.19 -1.92
CA PHE A 5 20.94 -18.03 -1.17
C PHE A 5 19.46 -17.83 -1.49
N ASN A 6 18.59 -18.38 -0.65
CA ASN A 6 17.15 -18.21 -0.78
C ASN A 6 16.75 -16.87 -0.13
N ILE A 7 16.64 -15.82 -0.97
CA ILE A 7 16.31 -14.44 -0.57
C ILE A 7 14.91 -14.36 0.08
N ALA A 8 14.06 -15.38 -0.10
CA ALA A 8 12.68 -15.39 0.41
C ALA A 8 12.55 -15.58 1.92
N VAL A 9 13.59 -16.07 2.62
CA VAL A 9 13.46 -16.59 4.01
C VAL A 9 14.04 -15.66 5.07
N GLN A 10 14.87 -14.69 4.69
CA GLN A 10 15.49 -13.76 5.65
C GLN A 10 15.61 -12.36 5.06
N LYS A 11 14.58 -11.54 5.29
CA LYS A 11 14.71 -10.13 5.72
C LYS A 11 13.33 -9.48 5.71
N ASN A 12 12.94 -8.92 6.85
CA ASN A 12 11.95 -7.84 6.96
C ASN A 12 12.39 -6.71 6.03
N ARG A 13 11.90 -6.69 4.79
CA ARG A 13 12.23 -5.67 3.80
C ARG A 13 11.04 -4.75 3.64
N GLN A 14 11.30 -3.45 3.49
CA GLN A 14 10.29 -2.53 2.99
C GLN A 14 9.73 -3.11 1.69
N THR A 15 8.44 -3.42 1.68
CA THR A 15 7.74 -3.95 0.50
C THR A 15 7.65 -2.92 -0.61
N GLY A 16 7.72 -1.64 -0.24
CA GLY A 16 7.43 -0.54 -1.15
C GLY A 16 6.05 -0.71 -1.79
N SER A 17 5.94 -0.31 -3.06
CA SER A 17 4.68 -0.36 -3.80
C SER A 17 4.07 -1.75 -3.99
N THR A 18 4.80 -2.84 -3.70
CA THR A 18 4.19 -4.18 -3.74
C THR A 18 3.11 -4.36 -2.67
N PHE A 19 3.08 -3.55 -1.61
CA PHE A 19 2.03 -3.64 -0.60
C PHE A 19 0.64 -3.14 -1.10
N LYS A 20 0.62 -2.38 -2.20
CA LYS A 20 -0.62 -1.86 -2.80
C LYS A 20 -1.60 -2.95 -3.24
N VAL A 21 -1.13 -4.17 -3.55
CA VAL A 21 -2.05 -5.29 -3.84
C VAL A 21 -2.89 -5.70 -2.63
N PHE A 22 -2.36 -5.61 -1.40
CA PHE A 22 -3.15 -5.88 -0.21
C PHE A 22 -4.18 -4.78 0.06
N VAL A 23 -3.82 -3.53 -0.22
CA VAL A 23 -4.77 -2.40 -0.15
C VAL A 23 -5.91 -2.60 -1.16
N LEU A 24 -5.58 -3.00 -2.39
CA LEU A 24 -6.58 -3.31 -3.42
C LEU A 24 -7.48 -4.48 -3.03
N ALA A 25 -6.89 -5.58 -2.56
CA ALA A 25 -7.64 -6.74 -2.11
C ALA A 25 -8.62 -6.38 -0.99
N ALA A 26 -8.14 -5.66 0.03
CA ALA A 26 -8.97 -5.20 1.14
C ALA A 26 -10.09 -4.27 0.68
N ALA A 27 -9.82 -3.37 -0.27
CA ALA A 27 -10.84 -2.51 -0.87
C ALA A 27 -11.95 -3.33 -1.56
N LEU A 28 -11.56 -4.31 -2.37
CA LEU A 28 -12.50 -5.19 -3.06
C LEU A 28 -13.33 -6.03 -2.09
N GLU A 29 -12.71 -6.56 -1.02
CA GLU A 29 -13.42 -7.27 0.05
C GLU A 29 -14.44 -6.40 0.78
N ASN A 30 -14.15 -5.10 0.94
CA ASN A 30 -15.05 -4.11 1.52
C ASN A 30 -16.08 -3.55 0.52
N GLY A 31 -16.17 -4.10 -0.70
CA GLY A 31 -17.15 -3.70 -1.71
C GLY A 31 -16.83 -2.37 -2.42
N ILE A 32 -15.63 -1.84 -2.26
CA ILE A 32 -15.16 -0.65 -2.98
C ILE A 32 -14.93 -1.05 -4.44
N SER A 33 -15.62 -0.36 -5.35
CA SER A 33 -15.44 -0.59 -6.78
C SER A 33 -14.05 -0.14 -7.25
N PRO A 34 -13.31 -0.94 -8.04
CA PRO A 34 -12.00 -0.55 -8.56
C PRO A 34 -12.07 0.58 -9.60
N TYR A 35 -13.29 1.01 -9.98
CA TYR A 35 -13.57 2.14 -10.85
C TYR A 35 -13.81 3.46 -10.08
N ILE A 36 -13.77 3.45 -8.74
CA ILE A 36 -13.68 4.68 -7.96
C ILE A 36 -12.37 5.39 -8.31
N ALA A 37 -12.43 6.72 -8.40
CA ALA A 37 -11.32 7.54 -8.84
C ALA A 37 -10.95 8.62 -7.84
N TYR A 38 -9.65 8.80 -7.64
CA TYR A 38 -9.07 9.82 -6.77
C TYR A 38 -8.21 10.79 -7.57
N PRO A 39 -7.99 12.03 -7.09
CA PRO A 39 -6.92 12.88 -7.59
C PRO A 39 -5.57 12.13 -7.56
N PRO A 40 -4.82 12.08 -8.67
CA PRO A 40 -3.57 11.31 -8.73
C PRO A 40 -2.31 12.14 -8.39
N ASN A 41 -2.44 13.47 -8.34
CA ASN A 41 -1.31 14.38 -8.19
C ASN A 41 -1.14 14.81 -6.73
N GLY A 42 0.11 14.96 -6.33
CA GLY A 42 0.50 15.41 -5.00
C GLY A 42 1.26 16.74 -5.04
N PRO A 43 1.89 17.14 -3.93
CA PRO A 43 1.77 16.51 -2.62
C PRO A 43 0.36 16.68 -2.03
N ILE A 44 -0.08 15.69 -1.25
CA ILE A 44 -1.30 15.79 -0.44
C ILE A 44 -0.97 15.56 1.03
N VAL A 45 -1.80 16.09 1.92
CA VAL A 45 -1.73 15.86 3.37
C VAL A 45 -3.01 15.17 3.79
N LEU A 46 -2.88 14.00 4.41
CA LEU A 46 -3.99 13.20 4.91
C LEU A 46 -3.97 13.22 6.44
N GLU A 47 -5.13 13.45 7.06
CA GLU A 47 -5.28 13.36 8.50
C GLU A 47 -4.97 11.93 8.97
N ASN A 48 -4.18 11.79 10.02
CA ASN A 48 -3.77 10.50 10.58
C ASN A 48 -4.12 10.45 12.07
N PRO A 49 -5.34 10.02 12.43
CA PRO A 49 -5.83 10.09 13.80
C PRO A 49 -4.88 9.41 14.80
N GLY A 50 -4.47 10.16 15.82
CA GLY A 50 -3.56 9.65 16.86
C GLY A 50 -2.07 9.74 16.50
N ALA A 51 -1.71 10.34 15.36
CA ALA A 51 -0.34 10.58 14.94
C ALA A 51 -0.23 11.93 14.18
N ALA A 52 0.96 12.24 13.67
CA ALA A 52 1.14 13.39 12.79
C ALA A 52 0.48 13.14 11.43
N ASP A 53 -0.06 14.21 10.84
CA ASP A 53 -0.60 14.22 9.49
C ASP A 53 0.40 13.60 8.50
N TRP A 54 -0.15 12.87 7.54
CA TRP A 54 0.63 12.09 6.59
C TRP A 54 0.75 12.82 5.26
N GLU A 55 1.94 13.35 4.99
CA GLU A 55 2.29 13.93 3.69
C GLU A 55 2.67 12.83 2.70
N VAL A 56 2.08 12.89 1.50
CA VAL A 56 2.28 11.89 0.44
C VAL A 56 2.57 12.55 -0.89
N GLU A 57 3.59 12.05 -1.58
CA GLU A 57 3.98 12.45 -2.93
C GLU A 57 4.20 11.21 -3.80
N ASN A 58 4.05 11.37 -5.12
CA ASN A 58 4.40 10.32 -6.09
C ASN A 58 5.91 10.15 -6.19
N TYR A 59 6.34 8.95 -6.57
CA TYR A 59 7.75 8.67 -6.81
C TYR A 59 8.32 9.64 -7.85
N GLY A 60 9.46 10.27 -7.54
CA GLY A 60 10.10 11.23 -8.43
C GLY A 60 9.27 12.49 -8.71
N LYS A 61 8.25 12.79 -7.89
CA LYS A 61 7.33 13.91 -8.08
C LYS A 61 6.56 13.84 -9.41
N ALA A 62 6.20 12.61 -9.80
CA ALA A 62 5.45 12.39 -11.02
C ALA A 62 4.08 13.08 -10.96
N GLU A 63 3.78 13.81 -12.03
CA GLU A 63 2.52 14.50 -12.26
C GLU A 63 1.79 13.84 -13.44
N PHE A 64 0.47 13.88 -13.37
CA PHE A 64 -0.46 13.27 -14.31
C PHE A 64 -1.37 14.35 -14.90
N GLU A 65 -1.66 14.29 -16.20
CA GLU A 65 -2.57 15.26 -16.85
C GLU A 65 -4.02 15.04 -16.40
N GLU A 66 -4.34 13.83 -15.96
CA GLU A 66 -5.65 13.42 -15.49
C GLU A 66 -5.98 14.04 -14.12
N THR A 67 -7.16 14.65 -13.99
CA THR A 67 -7.63 15.20 -12.71
C THR A 67 -8.13 14.13 -11.74
N LYS A 68 -8.46 12.94 -12.25
CA LYS A 68 -8.87 11.77 -11.49
C LYS A 68 -8.31 10.50 -12.14
N MET A 69 -7.91 9.55 -11.33
CA MET A 69 -7.42 8.24 -11.75
C MET A 69 -8.16 7.15 -10.99
N ILE A 70 -8.70 6.16 -11.71
CA ILE A 70 -9.37 5.02 -11.10
C ILE A 70 -8.36 4.14 -10.33
N ILE A 71 -8.80 3.47 -9.27
CA ILE A 71 -7.96 2.57 -8.45
C ILE A 71 -7.20 1.56 -9.34
N LEU A 72 -7.90 0.97 -10.32
CA LEU A 72 -7.30 0.01 -11.25
C LEU A 72 -6.13 0.59 -12.06
N GLU A 73 -6.21 1.85 -12.47
CA GLU A 73 -5.11 2.52 -13.17
C GLU A 73 -4.00 2.91 -12.19
N GLY A 74 -4.39 3.32 -10.97
CA GLY A 74 -3.48 3.63 -9.88
C GLY A 74 -2.54 2.48 -9.52
N ILE A 75 -3.02 1.23 -9.56
CA ILE A 75 -2.15 0.06 -9.30
C ILE A 75 -1.22 -0.23 -10.47
N ILE A 76 -1.70 -0.10 -11.71
CA ILE A 76 -0.92 -0.34 -12.93
C ILE A 76 0.24 0.64 -13.02
N ARG A 77 -0.02 1.93 -12.75
CA ARG A 77 0.97 3.01 -12.77
C ARG A 77 1.69 3.19 -11.43
N SER A 78 1.31 2.42 -10.41
CA SER A 78 1.84 2.50 -9.05
C SER A 78 1.78 3.92 -8.46
N VAL A 79 0.64 4.59 -8.56
CA VAL A 79 0.45 5.96 -8.05
C VAL A 79 0.30 5.95 -6.52
N ASN A 80 1.18 6.66 -5.81
CA ASN A 80 1.18 6.68 -4.34
C ASN A 80 -0.02 7.46 -3.81
N VAL A 81 -0.31 8.61 -4.40
CA VAL A 81 -1.38 9.52 -3.96
C VAL A 81 -2.74 8.83 -4.02
N VAL A 82 -3.01 8.04 -5.06
CA VAL A 82 -4.26 7.24 -5.19
C VAL A 82 -4.34 6.20 -4.07
N TYR A 83 -3.26 5.45 -3.84
CA TYR A 83 -3.25 4.37 -2.85
C TYR A 83 -3.20 4.86 -1.40
N ALA A 84 -2.69 6.06 -1.16
CA ALA A 84 -2.75 6.73 0.12
C ALA A 84 -4.18 7.15 0.48
N GLN A 85 -4.95 7.65 -0.47
CA GLN A 85 -6.38 7.94 -0.24
C GLN A 85 -7.18 6.64 -0.04
N LEU A 86 -6.92 5.62 -0.87
CA LEU A 86 -7.64 4.34 -0.76
C LEU A 86 -7.47 3.66 0.61
N ILE A 87 -6.27 3.67 1.21
CA ILE A 87 -6.10 3.07 2.54
C ILE A 87 -6.85 3.85 3.64
N MET A 88 -7.06 5.16 3.47
CA MET A 88 -7.88 5.93 4.41
C MET A 88 -9.34 5.50 4.33
N ASP A 89 -9.85 5.22 3.13
CA ASP A 89 -11.23 4.76 2.93
C ASP A 89 -11.44 3.32 3.42
N VAL A 90 -10.44 2.44 3.23
CA VAL A 90 -10.49 1.04 3.67
C VAL A 90 -10.24 0.90 5.17
N GLY A 91 -9.33 1.70 5.71
CA GLY A 91 -8.79 1.57 7.05
C GLY A 91 -7.53 0.68 7.07
N PRO A 92 -6.44 1.12 7.72
CA PRO A 92 -5.17 0.38 7.73
C PRO A 92 -5.25 -0.95 8.49
N GLY A 93 -6.16 -1.09 9.45
CA GLY A 93 -6.42 -2.36 10.14
C GLY A 93 -6.97 -3.45 9.23
N GLU A 94 -7.91 -3.11 8.35
CA GLU A 94 -8.47 -4.06 7.37
C GLU A 94 -7.43 -4.48 6.33
N VAL A 95 -6.58 -3.55 5.90
CA VAL A 95 -5.45 -3.88 5.00
C VAL A 95 -4.48 -4.84 5.68
N ALA A 96 -4.12 -4.59 6.96
CA ALA A 96 -3.23 -5.46 7.72
C ALA A 96 -3.85 -6.86 7.90
N ARG A 97 -5.13 -6.94 8.25
CA ARG A 97 -5.88 -8.21 8.34
C ARG A 97 -5.85 -8.98 7.03
N THR A 98 -6.21 -8.31 5.93
CA THR A 98 -6.20 -8.90 4.58
C THR A 98 -4.81 -9.44 4.21
N ALA A 99 -3.75 -8.68 4.50
CA ALA A 99 -2.38 -9.13 4.25
C ALA A 99 -2.01 -10.39 5.04
N MET A 100 -2.43 -10.47 6.31
CA MET A 100 -2.23 -11.66 7.15
C MET A 100 -3.03 -12.87 6.64
N ASP A 101 -4.29 -12.66 6.24
CA ASP A 101 -5.15 -13.70 5.67
C ASP A 101 -4.58 -14.24 4.34
N MET A 102 -3.84 -13.41 3.60
CA MET A 102 -3.12 -13.77 2.38
C MET A 102 -1.71 -14.36 2.62
N GLY A 103 -1.34 -14.63 3.87
CA GLY A 103 -0.12 -15.37 4.22
C GLY A 103 1.06 -14.53 4.69
N ILE A 104 0.90 -13.22 4.91
CA ILE A 104 1.92 -12.42 5.61
C ILE A 104 1.91 -12.81 7.09
N THR A 105 3.00 -13.43 7.55
CA THR A 105 3.12 -13.91 8.94
C THR A 105 3.79 -12.91 9.88
N THR A 106 4.31 -11.80 9.33
CA THR A 106 4.93 -10.75 10.13
C THR A 106 3.83 -9.90 10.77
N THR A 107 3.94 -9.56 12.05
CA THR A 107 3.03 -8.59 12.67
C THR A 107 3.11 -7.27 11.91
N LEU A 108 1.95 -6.76 11.47
CA LEU A 108 1.82 -5.51 10.76
C LEU A 108 1.21 -4.47 11.68
N GLU A 109 1.90 -3.34 11.86
CA GLU A 109 1.31 -2.22 12.60
C GLU A 109 0.33 -1.49 11.68
N PRO A 110 -0.93 -1.26 12.10
CA PRO A 110 -1.99 -0.73 11.24
C PRO A 110 -1.89 0.79 11.05
N TYR A 111 -0.76 1.27 10.53
CA TYR A 111 -0.58 2.66 10.12
C TYR A 111 -0.86 2.84 8.62
N PRO A 112 -1.44 3.97 8.18
CA PRO A 112 -1.70 4.23 6.75
C PRO A 112 -0.46 4.11 5.84
N SER A 113 0.72 4.39 6.38
CA SER A 113 2.00 4.25 5.67
C SER A 113 2.30 2.82 5.19
N ILE A 114 1.61 1.81 5.71
CA ILE A 114 1.71 0.43 5.23
C ILE A 114 1.32 0.32 3.75
N ALA A 115 0.37 1.13 3.27
CA ALA A 115 -0.05 1.14 1.85
C ALA A 115 1.10 1.41 0.88
N LEU A 116 2.08 2.20 1.30
CA LEU A 116 3.24 2.57 0.48
C LEU A 116 4.47 1.72 0.82
N GLY A 117 4.31 0.69 1.66
CA GLY A 117 5.37 -0.22 2.07
C GLY A 117 6.39 0.42 3.00
N GLY A 118 5.97 1.39 3.82
CA GLY A 118 6.80 2.04 4.84
C GLY A 118 7.27 1.10 5.96
N GLN A 119 6.64 -0.08 6.10
CA GLN A 119 7.01 -1.11 7.06
C GLN A 119 7.72 -2.28 6.40
N GLY A 120 8.71 -2.83 7.10
CA GLY A 120 9.42 -4.02 6.64
C GLY A 120 8.62 -5.28 6.90
N VAL A 121 8.28 -6.04 5.87
CA VAL A 121 7.55 -7.31 6.00
C VAL A 121 8.41 -8.48 5.50
N SER A 122 8.23 -9.66 6.09
CA SER A 122 8.84 -10.91 5.63
C SER A 122 7.80 -11.74 4.85
N PRO A 123 8.09 -12.15 3.60
CA PRO A 123 7.13 -12.93 2.81
C PRO A 123 6.91 -14.38 3.27
N LEU A 124 7.78 -14.95 4.14
CA LEU A 124 7.72 -16.37 4.56
C LEU A 124 8.49 -16.61 5.86
N VAL A 125 7.95 -17.45 6.75
CA VAL A 125 8.67 -18.15 7.85
C VAL A 125 8.08 -19.57 7.94
N PHE A 126 8.92 -20.61 7.87
CA PHE A 126 8.54 -22.02 8.12
C PHE A 126 8.49 -22.32 9.60
#